data_AF-A0A9W7ES72-F1
#
_entry.id   AF-A0A9W7ES72-F1
#
_cell.length_a   1.000
_cell.length_b   1.000
_cell.length_c   1.000
_cell.angle_alpha   90.00
_cell.angle_beta   90.00
_cell.angle_gamma   90.00
#
_symmetry.space_group_name_H-M   'P 1'
#
loop_
_entity.id
_entity.type
_entity.pdbx_description
1 polymer ?
#
loop_
_entity_poly.entity_id
_entity_poly.type
_entity_poly.pdbx_seq_one_letter_code
_entity_poly.pdbx_strand_id
1 'polypeptide(L)'
;MKEEALQKSETMLEEDAIRFDTFLKENDKKAHEAIKKAEKETKLKTDKVQEIKKLNQQIQMVQSDMSKHKEALEDCLKYKDFLDKLTPGEWFEEQEARKKERKEKRRQERIAVKKEKFEERKKQIYQEAVIRHEAEMKAKDGKEKGKRKTRRRNNDREGGGPVIEVKYPAAPDFEAEPYTSSGEEMPMYFTHPQQLLDVFIALEEQNLFLIQNSQETEQALEDLKTSYRETRKRMDQKTTSLEENIVDLKSQISGEESKKAQLARRIAKSAGHTQEKQEALLQSLGDKVKEVYQRCGFDSSSNPSTLFMLSDLEAQLEDLLSALELMPEDYVKKVEKEKEKKRRELKRIEQQAAQEAKQAEKNKLAVARAMQPPPKRVGRQVMYRSQPVRRKVKQEAKTETQEELDELKFFT
;
A
#
# COMPACT_ATOMS: atom_id res chain seq x y z
N MET A 1 71.67 -143.55 6.31
CA MET A 1 71.93 -142.66 7.47
C MET A 1 72.44 -141.27 7.06
N LYS A 2 73.66 -141.08 6.50
CA LYS A 2 74.15 -139.73 6.12
C LYS A 2 73.54 -139.18 4.82
N GLU A 3 73.38 -140.00 3.79
CA GLU A 3 72.75 -139.58 2.52
C GLU A 3 71.27 -139.24 2.65
N GLU A 4 70.50 -140.00 3.42
CA GLU A 4 69.08 -139.72 3.67
C GLU A 4 68.87 -138.44 4.49
N ALA A 5 69.80 -138.10 5.39
CA ALA A 5 69.77 -136.84 6.12
C ALA A 5 70.13 -135.66 5.19
N LEU A 6 71.05 -135.87 4.25
CA LEU A 6 71.44 -134.88 3.24
C LEU A 6 70.27 -134.61 2.25
N GLN A 7 69.64 -135.66 1.71
CA GLN A 7 68.46 -135.53 0.85
C GLN A 7 67.27 -134.87 1.58
N LYS A 8 67.06 -135.17 2.86
CA LYS A 8 66.04 -134.48 3.67
C LYS A 8 66.37 -133.00 3.87
N SER A 9 67.65 -132.64 4.03
CA SER A 9 68.04 -131.23 4.10
C SER A 9 67.95 -130.53 2.75
N GLU A 10 68.28 -131.21 1.65
CA GLU A 10 68.18 -130.69 0.28
C GLU A 10 66.72 -130.45 -0.11
N THR A 11 65.84 -131.43 0.13
CA THR A 11 64.39 -131.27 -0.07
C THR A 11 63.79 -130.19 0.84
N MET A 12 64.21 -130.07 2.10
CA MET A 12 63.77 -128.95 2.95
C MET A 12 64.26 -127.59 2.46
N LEU A 13 65.48 -127.49 1.92
CA LEU A 13 65.99 -126.27 1.32
C LEU A 13 65.27 -125.92 0.01
N GLU A 14 64.93 -126.92 -0.81
CA GLU A 14 64.10 -126.74 -2.00
C GLU A 14 62.68 -126.29 -1.64
N GLU A 15 62.06 -126.90 -0.64
CA GLU A 15 60.75 -126.47 -0.12
C GLU A 15 60.81 -125.04 0.44
N ASP A 16 61.86 -124.68 1.17
CA ASP A 16 62.04 -123.32 1.70
C ASP A 16 62.31 -122.30 0.59
N ALA A 17 63.05 -122.67 -0.45
CA ALA A 17 63.22 -121.84 -1.64
C ALA A 17 61.89 -121.61 -2.38
N ILE A 18 61.06 -122.65 -2.52
CA ILE A 18 59.71 -122.53 -3.09
C ILE A 18 58.80 -121.67 -2.20
N ARG A 19 58.85 -121.84 -0.87
CA ARG A 19 58.13 -121.00 0.09
C ARG A 19 58.57 -119.54 0.02
N PHE A 20 59.86 -119.28 -0.15
CA PHE A 20 60.39 -117.92 -0.29
C PHE A 20 59.99 -117.29 -1.61
N ASP A 21 60.07 -118.01 -2.73
CA ASP A 21 59.62 -117.54 -4.04
C ASP A 21 58.11 -117.27 -4.09
N THR A 22 57.31 -118.13 -3.45
CA THR A 22 55.86 -117.90 -3.31
C THR A 22 55.58 -116.70 -2.42
N PHE A 23 56.32 -116.52 -1.32
CA PHE A 23 56.23 -115.34 -0.47
C PHE A 23 56.61 -114.05 -1.22
N LEU A 24 57.69 -114.04 -2.01
CA LEU A 24 58.06 -112.90 -2.84
C LEU A 24 56.97 -112.56 -3.86
N LYS A 25 56.43 -113.56 -4.57
CA LYS A 25 55.32 -113.36 -5.51
C LYS A 25 54.07 -112.82 -4.83
N GLU A 26 53.73 -113.31 -3.64
CA GLU A 26 52.58 -112.80 -2.87
C GLU A 26 52.82 -111.40 -2.32
N ASN A 27 54.05 -111.09 -1.90
CA ASN A 27 54.43 -109.77 -1.42
C ASN A 27 54.40 -108.75 -2.57
N ASP A 28 55.01 -109.08 -3.71
CA ASP A 28 54.95 -108.26 -4.93
C ASP A 28 53.51 -108.03 -5.39
N LYS A 29 52.67 -109.08 -5.35
CA LYS A 29 51.24 -108.96 -5.65
C LYS A 29 50.53 -108.03 -4.66
N LYS A 30 50.78 -108.17 -3.36
CA LYS A 30 50.22 -107.27 -2.32
C LYS A 30 50.71 -105.84 -2.48
N ALA A 31 51.97 -105.63 -2.83
CA ALA A 31 52.56 -104.32 -3.09
C ALA A 31 51.93 -103.67 -4.32
N HIS A 32 51.78 -104.42 -5.43
CA HIS A 32 51.07 -103.93 -6.62
C HIS A 32 49.59 -103.63 -6.36
N GLU A 33 48.90 -104.47 -5.59
CA GLU A 33 47.52 -104.22 -5.19
C GLU A 33 47.41 -102.97 -4.30
N ALA A 34 48.36 -102.75 -3.39
CA ALA A 34 48.43 -101.55 -2.55
C ALA A 34 48.69 -100.29 -3.39
N ILE A 35 49.63 -100.33 -4.35
CA ILE A 35 49.89 -99.24 -5.30
C ILE A 35 48.63 -98.93 -6.10
N LYS A 36 47.98 -99.95 -6.66
CA LYS A 36 46.76 -99.78 -7.45
C LYS A 36 45.61 -99.21 -6.63
N LYS A 37 45.49 -99.56 -5.34
CA LYS A 37 44.51 -98.95 -4.42
C LYS A 37 44.86 -97.49 -4.16
N ALA A 38 46.12 -97.17 -3.85
CA ALA A 38 46.60 -95.81 -3.63
C ALA A 38 46.43 -94.91 -4.87
N GLU A 39 46.68 -95.42 -6.07
CA GLU A 39 46.45 -94.72 -7.34
C GLU A 39 44.96 -94.44 -7.57
N LYS A 40 44.08 -95.43 -7.32
CA LYS A 40 42.62 -95.25 -7.41
C LYS A 40 42.12 -94.19 -6.42
N GLU A 41 42.57 -94.24 -5.17
CA GLU A 41 42.20 -93.27 -4.14
C GLU A 41 42.73 -91.87 -4.49
N THR A 42 43.95 -91.78 -5.01
CA THR A 42 44.53 -90.51 -5.49
C THR A 42 43.71 -89.95 -6.65
N LYS A 43 43.29 -90.80 -7.60
CA LYS A 43 42.42 -90.40 -8.71
C LYS A 43 41.05 -89.90 -8.22
N LEU A 44 40.41 -90.61 -7.30
CA LEU A 44 39.14 -90.16 -6.70
C LEU A 44 39.31 -88.83 -5.96
N LYS A 45 40.43 -88.63 -5.25
CA LYS A 45 40.76 -87.36 -4.61
C LYS A 45 40.94 -86.25 -5.63
N THR A 46 41.67 -86.48 -6.72
CA THR A 46 41.86 -85.46 -7.78
C THR A 46 40.54 -85.09 -8.44
N ASP A 47 39.66 -86.06 -8.71
CA ASP A 47 38.36 -85.83 -9.33
C ASP A 47 37.47 -84.98 -8.40
N LYS A 48 37.40 -85.32 -7.10
CA LYS A 48 36.68 -84.50 -6.10
C LYS A 48 37.25 -83.10 -5.96
N VAL A 49 38.58 -82.93 -6.01
CA VAL A 49 39.21 -81.59 -5.97
C VAL A 49 38.83 -80.77 -7.22
N GLN A 50 38.76 -81.39 -8.40
CA GLN A 50 38.27 -80.72 -9.60
C GLN A 50 36.80 -80.32 -9.49
N GLU A 51 35.95 -81.18 -8.90
CA GLU A 51 34.54 -80.86 -8.65
C GLU A 51 34.38 -79.71 -7.65
N ILE A 52 35.12 -79.70 -6.55
CA ILE A 52 35.16 -78.57 -5.60
C ILE A 52 35.58 -77.28 -6.31
N LYS A 53 36.59 -77.32 -7.19
CA LYS A 53 37.00 -76.14 -7.97
C LYS A 53 35.87 -75.64 -8.88
N LYS A 54 35.15 -76.54 -9.57
CA LYS A 54 34.00 -76.18 -10.41
C LYS A 54 32.87 -75.56 -9.59
N LEU A 55 32.52 -76.16 -8.44
CA LEU A 55 31.50 -75.63 -7.54
C LEU A 55 31.89 -74.25 -6.99
N ASN A 56 33.16 -74.07 -6.58
CA ASN A 56 33.65 -72.78 -6.11
C ASN A 56 33.58 -71.69 -7.19
N GLN A 57 33.89 -72.04 -8.44
CA GLN A 57 33.72 -71.11 -9.58
C GLN A 57 32.25 -70.74 -9.79
N GLN A 58 31.33 -71.71 -9.71
CA GLN A 58 29.88 -71.44 -9.81
C GLN A 58 29.39 -70.55 -8.67
N ILE A 59 29.84 -70.80 -7.44
CA ILE A 59 29.52 -69.95 -6.28
C ILE A 59 30.00 -68.52 -6.52
N GLN A 60 31.24 -68.33 -6.97
CA GLN A 60 31.77 -67.00 -7.28
C GLN A 60 30.98 -66.30 -8.39
N MET A 61 30.59 -67.02 -9.44
CA MET A 61 29.76 -66.47 -10.52
C MET A 61 28.40 -66.00 -9.99
N VAL A 62 27.69 -66.86 -9.24
CA VAL A 62 26.40 -66.52 -8.63
C VAL A 62 26.54 -65.36 -7.64
N GLN A 63 27.60 -65.32 -6.84
CA GLN A 63 27.87 -64.19 -5.94
C GLN A 63 28.06 -62.89 -6.71
N SER A 64 28.82 -62.91 -7.82
CA SER A 64 29.02 -61.73 -8.66
C SER A 64 27.72 -61.25 -9.29
N ASP A 65 26.87 -62.16 -9.76
CA ASP A 65 25.57 -61.81 -10.35
C ASP A 65 24.59 -61.33 -9.28
N MET A 66 24.64 -61.92 -8.08
CA MET A 66 23.85 -61.47 -6.93
C MET A 66 24.24 -60.04 -6.51
N SER A 67 25.53 -59.68 -6.57
CA SER A 67 25.98 -58.30 -6.35
C SER A 67 25.48 -57.35 -7.45
N LYS A 68 25.64 -57.71 -8.73
CA LYS A 68 25.12 -56.89 -9.85
C LYS A 68 23.62 -56.66 -9.76
N HIS A 69 22.84 -57.71 -9.45
CA HIS A 69 21.40 -57.61 -9.31
C HIS A 69 20.98 -56.81 -8.07
N LYS A 70 21.76 -56.83 -6.98
CA LYS A 70 21.53 -55.95 -5.83
C LYS A 70 21.73 -54.49 -6.18
N GLU A 71 22.84 -54.15 -6.87
CA GLU A 71 23.10 -52.79 -7.32
C GLU A 71 22.00 -52.30 -8.29
N ALA A 72 21.62 -53.13 -9.26
CA ALA A 72 20.52 -52.82 -10.18
C ALA A 72 19.18 -52.63 -9.43
N LEU A 73 18.91 -53.44 -8.41
CA LEU A 73 17.71 -53.29 -7.58
C LEU A 73 17.73 -51.96 -6.79
N GLU A 74 18.86 -51.60 -6.22
CA GLU A 74 19.03 -50.33 -5.50
C GLU A 74 18.77 -49.13 -6.43
N ASP A 75 19.27 -49.18 -7.67
CA ASP A 75 19.02 -48.12 -8.65
C ASP A 75 17.55 -48.08 -9.10
N CYS A 76 16.93 -49.24 -9.34
CA CYS A 76 15.49 -49.31 -9.61
C CYS A 76 14.64 -48.76 -8.45
N LEU A 77 15.05 -48.98 -7.20
CA LEU A 77 14.37 -48.41 -6.02
C LEU A 77 14.53 -46.90 -5.97
N LYS A 78 15.72 -46.35 -6.22
CA LYS A 78 15.92 -44.90 -6.31
C LYS A 78 15.06 -44.27 -7.40
N TYR A 79 14.98 -44.91 -8.57
CA TYR A 79 14.12 -44.43 -9.66
C TYR A 79 12.64 -44.52 -9.30
N LYS A 80 12.21 -45.59 -8.63
CA LYS A 80 10.83 -45.70 -8.13
C LYS A 80 10.51 -44.58 -7.13
N ASP A 81 11.35 -44.36 -6.13
CA ASP A 81 11.15 -43.29 -5.14
C ASP A 81 11.08 -41.91 -5.78
N PHE A 82 11.86 -41.69 -6.84
CA PHE A 82 11.82 -40.46 -7.63
C PHE A 82 10.50 -40.31 -8.40
N LEU A 83 10.06 -41.36 -9.10
CA LEU A 83 8.79 -41.35 -9.82
C LEU A 83 7.59 -41.22 -8.87
N ASP A 84 7.64 -41.83 -7.70
CA ASP A 84 6.59 -41.73 -6.68
C ASP A 84 6.45 -40.30 -6.15
N LYS A 85 7.56 -39.54 -6.05
CA LYS A 85 7.53 -38.11 -5.68
C LYS A 85 6.93 -37.20 -6.76
N LEU A 86 7.12 -37.57 -8.02
CA LEU A 86 6.57 -36.81 -9.16
C LEU A 86 5.12 -37.22 -9.49
N THR A 87 4.70 -38.39 -9.04
CA THR A 87 3.35 -38.89 -9.27
C THR A 87 2.36 -38.09 -8.43
N PRO A 88 1.27 -37.55 -9.02
CA PRO A 88 0.24 -36.85 -8.27
C PRO A 88 -0.35 -37.72 -7.15
N GLY A 89 -0.52 -37.14 -5.95
CA GLY A 89 -1.10 -37.85 -4.80
C GLY A 89 -2.50 -38.41 -5.07
N GLU A 90 -3.30 -37.69 -5.86
CA GLU A 90 -4.65 -38.10 -6.27
C GLU A 90 -4.66 -39.45 -6.99
N TRP A 91 -3.61 -39.74 -7.77
CA TRP A 91 -3.51 -41.01 -8.47
C TRP A 91 -3.25 -42.17 -7.50
N PHE A 92 -2.44 -41.98 -6.45
CA PHE A 92 -2.26 -42.99 -5.41
C PHE A 92 -3.57 -43.28 -4.67
N GLU A 93 -4.34 -42.24 -4.35
CA GLU A 93 -5.63 -42.37 -3.69
C GLU A 93 -6.65 -43.14 -4.55
N GLU A 94 -6.73 -42.83 -5.85
CA GLU A 94 -7.59 -43.53 -6.80
C GLU A 94 -7.20 -45.01 -6.92
N GLN A 95 -5.89 -45.28 -7.02
CA GLN A 95 -5.40 -46.65 -7.10
C GLN A 95 -5.64 -47.43 -5.79
N GLU A 96 -5.47 -46.80 -4.63
CA GLU A 96 -5.81 -47.41 -3.34
C GLU A 96 -7.30 -47.71 -3.22
N ALA A 97 -8.18 -46.79 -3.66
CA ALA A 97 -9.61 -47.00 -3.69
C ALA A 97 -9.98 -48.19 -4.59
N ARG A 98 -9.41 -48.25 -5.80
CA ARG A 98 -9.60 -49.38 -6.72
C ARG A 98 -9.11 -50.70 -6.13
N LYS A 99 -8.00 -50.68 -5.39
CA LYS A 99 -7.49 -51.87 -4.68
C LYS A 99 -8.42 -52.30 -3.54
N LYS A 100 -8.98 -51.36 -2.77
CA LYS A 100 -9.99 -51.63 -1.73
C LYS A 100 -11.25 -52.24 -2.35
N GLU A 101 -11.72 -51.69 -3.46
CA GLU A 101 -12.89 -52.20 -4.18
C GLU A 101 -12.67 -53.64 -4.68
N ARG A 102 -11.51 -53.93 -5.28
CA ARG A 102 -11.16 -55.31 -5.70
C ARG A 102 -11.11 -56.27 -4.52
N LYS A 103 -10.55 -55.85 -3.38
CA LYS A 103 -10.50 -56.66 -2.16
C LYS A 103 -11.90 -56.95 -1.61
N GLU A 104 -12.77 -55.95 -1.63
CA GLU A 104 -14.16 -56.07 -1.17
C GLU A 104 -14.98 -56.99 -2.08
N LYS A 105 -14.85 -56.85 -3.41
CA LYS A 105 -15.49 -57.76 -4.38
C LYS A 105 -15.12 -59.22 -4.12
N ARG A 106 -13.84 -59.53 -3.93
CA ARG A 106 -13.37 -60.89 -3.62
C ARG A 106 -13.88 -61.40 -2.28
N ARG A 107 -13.97 -60.53 -1.28
CA ARG A 107 -14.56 -60.86 0.02
C ARG A 107 -16.04 -61.20 -0.16
N GLN A 108 -16.78 -60.41 -0.91
CA GLN A 108 -18.19 -60.64 -1.22
C GLN A 108 -18.41 -61.94 -2.00
N GLU A 109 -17.57 -62.26 -2.99
CA GLU A 109 -17.63 -63.53 -3.71
C GLU A 109 -17.42 -64.73 -2.76
N ARG A 110 -16.43 -64.67 -1.86
CA ARG A 110 -16.22 -65.71 -0.85
C ARG A 110 -17.39 -65.85 0.10
N ILE A 111 -17.95 -64.72 0.55
CA ILE A 111 -19.14 -64.70 1.39
C ILE A 111 -20.33 -65.32 0.65
N ALA A 112 -20.51 -65.00 -0.63
CA ALA A 112 -21.58 -65.55 -1.47
C ALA A 112 -21.45 -67.08 -1.59
N VAL A 113 -20.24 -67.59 -1.89
CA VAL A 113 -19.97 -69.04 -1.94
C VAL A 113 -20.24 -69.70 -0.59
N LYS A 114 -19.87 -69.05 0.53
CA LYS A 114 -20.17 -69.58 1.87
C LYS A 114 -21.66 -69.57 2.19
N LYS A 115 -22.40 -68.53 1.78
CA LYS A 115 -23.85 -68.43 1.92
C LYS A 115 -24.55 -69.51 1.10
N GLU A 116 -24.15 -69.71 -0.15
CA GLU A 116 -24.69 -70.74 -1.03
C GLU A 116 -24.50 -72.14 -0.43
N LYS A 117 -23.27 -72.48 0.01
CA LYS A 117 -22.99 -73.75 0.70
C LYS A 117 -23.81 -73.93 1.98
N PHE A 118 -24.06 -72.86 2.71
CA PHE A 118 -24.90 -72.90 3.90
C PHE A 118 -26.38 -73.13 3.56
N GLU A 119 -26.88 -72.50 2.50
CA GLU A 119 -28.25 -72.70 2.00
C GLU A 119 -28.46 -74.11 1.44
N GLU A 120 -27.49 -74.65 0.71
CA GLU A 120 -27.49 -76.04 0.25
C GLU A 120 -27.57 -77.01 1.44
N ARG A 121 -26.73 -76.79 2.46
CA ARG A 121 -26.76 -77.57 3.69
C ARG A 121 -28.10 -77.45 4.41
N LYS A 122 -28.71 -76.27 4.43
CA LYS A 122 -30.05 -76.04 4.98
C LYS A 122 -31.12 -76.83 4.23
N LYS A 123 -31.07 -76.84 2.90
CA LYS A 123 -31.99 -77.62 2.04
C LYS A 123 -31.82 -79.12 2.24
N GLN A 124 -30.58 -79.62 2.35
CA GLN A 124 -30.29 -81.01 2.63
C GLN A 124 -30.88 -81.44 3.99
N ILE A 125 -30.63 -80.66 5.05
CA ILE A 125 -31.17 -80.94 6.39
C ILE A 125 -32.72 -80.96 6.37
N TYR A 126 -33.34 -80.05 5.62
CA TYR A 126 -34.81 -80.05 5.47
C TYR A 126 -35.31 -81.30 4.73
N GLN A 127 -34.67 -81.69 3.63
CA GLN A 127 -35.03 -82.90 2.89
C GLN A 127 -34.84 -84.17 3.73
N GLU A 128 -33.76 -84.28 4.49
CA GLU A 128 -33.54 -85.38 5.44
C GLU A 128 -34.62 -85.43 6.51
N ALA A 129 -35.04 -84.27 7.04
CA ALA A 129 -36.13 -84.20 8.01
C ALA A 129 -37.48 -84.60 7.40
N VAL A 130 -37.76 -84.23 6.13
CA VAL A 130 -38.94 -84.68 5.38
C VAL A 130 -38.94 -86.19 5.20
N ILE A 131 -37.82 -86.76 4.74
CA ILE A 131 -37.67 -88.22 4.56
C ILE A 131 -37.84 -88.95 5.90
N ARG A 132 -37.25 -88.42 6.97
CA ARG A 132 -37.40 -88.99 8.32
C ARG A 132 -38.85 -88.93 8.79
N HIS A 133 -39.53 -87.81 8.61
CA HIS A 133 -40.94 -87.65 8.97
C HIS A 133 -41.85 -88.57 8.12
N GLU A 134 -41.61 -88.70 6.82
CA GLU A 134 -42.32 -89.65 5.96
C GLU A 134 -42.07 -91.11 6.37
N ALA A 135 -40.84 -91.45 6.75
CA ALA A 135 -40.51 -92.78 7.26
C ALA A 135 -41.20 -93.05 8.61
N GLU A 136 -41.28 -92.06 9.51
CA GLU A 136 -42.05 -92.14 10.75
C GLU A 136 -43.55 -92.31 10.49
N MET A 137 -44.11 -91.59 9.53
CA MET A 137 -45.52 -91.72 9.13
C MET A 137 -45.79 -93.10 8.51
N LYS A 138 -44.90 -93.63 7.67
CA LYS A 138 -44.99 -94.99 7.14
C LYS A 138 -44.83 -96.07 8.22
N ALA A 139 -44.00 -95.82 9.23
CA ALA A 139 -43.86 -96.73 10.38
C ALA A 139 -45.11 -96.73 11.27
N LYS A 140 -45.84 -95.59 11.36
CA LYS A 140 -47.15 -95.51 12.00
C LYS A 140 -48.25 -96.17 11.15
N ASP A 141 -48.21 -96.05 9.82
CA ASP A 141 -49.13 -96.71 8.88
C ASP A 141 -48.97 -98.25 8.82
N GLY A 142 -47.84 -98.78 9.30
CA GLY A 142 -47.58 -100.22 9.45
C GLY A 142 -48.39 -100.89 10.57
N LYS A 143 -49.17 -100.14 11.34
CA LYS A 143 -49.97 -100.64 12.48
C LYS A 143 -51.48 -100.54 12.29
N GLU A 144 -52.03 -100.47 11.09
CA GLU A 144 -53.45 -100.81 10.91
C GLU A 144 -53.84 -101.11 9.46
N LYS A 145 -53.95 -102.40 9.11
CA LYS A 145 -54.79 -102.83 7.97
C LYS A 145 -55.62 -104.06 8.35
N GLY A 146 -56.70 -103.80 9.07
CA GLY A 146 -57.82 -104.72 9.28
C GLY A 146 -59.13 -104.17 8.68
N LYS A 147 -59.39 -104.51 7.42
CA LYS A 147 -60.71 -104.61 6.74
C LYS A 147 -61.62 -103.36 6.51
N ARG A 148 -62.00 -103.27 5.22
CA ARG A 148 -63.36 -103.14 4.62
C ARG A 148 -63.89 -101.76 4.13
N LYS A 149 -64.19 -101.78 2.82
CA LYS A 149 -65.40 -101.33 2.08
C LYS A 149 -65.83 -99.84 2.09
N THR A 150 -65.69 -99.26 0.89
CA THR A 150 -66.65 -98.43 0.11
C THR A 150 -67.51 -97.38 0.83
N ARG A 151 -67.32 -96.10 0.47
CA ARG A 151 -68.41 -95.18 0.08
C ARG A 151 -67.90 -93.88 -0.55
N ARG A 152 -68.57 -93.45 -1.63
CA ARG A 152 -68.48 -92.13 -2.30
C ARG A 152 -68.78 -90.98 -1.31
N ARG A 153 -68.08 -89.83 -1.41
CA ARG A 153 -68.69 -88.47 -1.53
C ARG A 153 -67.66 -87.35 -1.81
N ASN A 154 -68.16 -86.32 -2.49
CA ASN A 154 -67.55 -85.06 -2.95
C ASN A 154 -66.98 -84.10 -1.87
N ASN A 155 -66.17 -83.17 -2.40
CA ASN A 155 -65.92 -81.76 -2.08
C ASN A 155 -64.97 -81.34 -0.94
N ASP A 156 -64.11 -80.40 -1.35
CA ASP A 156 -63.56 -79.21 -0.68
C ASP A 156 -62.89 -79.36 0.69
N ARG A 157 -61.56 -79.12 0.73
CA ARG A 157 -60.96 -78.02 1.53
C ARG A 157 -59.44 -77.97 1.41
N GLU A 158 -59.00 -76.80 0.93
CA GLU A 158 -57.84 -75.98 1.33
C GLU A 158 -56.74 -76.62 2.20
N GLY A 159 -55.55 -76.68 1.60
CA GLY A 159 -54.31 -76.08 2.12
C GLY A 159 -53.98 -76.29 3.60
N GLY A 160 -53.26 -77.37 3.90
CA GLY A 160 -52.60 -77.55 5.20
C GLY A 160 -51.72 -78.79 5.23
N GLY A 161 -50.52 -78.70 4.64
CA GLY A 161 -49.49 -79.74 4.78
C GLY A 161 -48.84 -79.73 6.18
N PRO A 162 -48.26 -80.85 6.64
CA PRO A 162 -47.66 -80.93 7.97
C PRO A 162 -46.43 -80.02 8.08
N VAL A 163 -46.38 -79.18 9.12
CA VAL A 163 -45.21 -78.33 9.42
C VAL A 163 -44.17 -79.20 10.12
N ILE A 164 -43.08 -79.53 9.42
CA ILE A 164 -41.95 -80.28 9.96
C ILE A 164 -41.01 -79.28 10.62
N GLU A 165 -40.87 -79.37 11.95
CA GLU A 165 -40.02 -78.47 12.72
C GLU A 165 -38.54 -78.91 12.60
N VAL A 166 -37.79 -78.23 11.73
CA VAL A 166 -36.38 -78.54 11.44
C VAL A 166 -35.47 -77.55 12.14
N LYS A 167 -34.61 -78.04 13.04
CA LYS A 167 -33.63 -77.20 13.76
C LYS A 167 -32.38 -76.99 12.92
N TYR A 168 -32.26 -75.82 12.32
CA TYR A 168 -31.11 -75.49 11.48
C TYR A 168 -29.86 -75.11 12.29
N PRO A 169 -28.64 -75.45 11.83
CA PRO A 169 -27.41 -74.94 12.41
C PRO A 169 -27.37 -73.41 12.33
N ALA A 170 -26.73 -72.76 13.31
CA ALA A 170 -26.53 -71.31 13.30
C ALA A 170 -25.77 -70.88 12.04
N ALA A 171 -26.19 -69.76 11.45
CA ALA A 171 -25.52 -69.20 10.28
C ALA A 171 -24.04 -68.93 10.61
N PRO A 172 -23.10 -69.35 9.75
CA PRO A 172 -21.71 -68.92 9.84
C PRO A 172 -21.65 -67.38 9.89
N ASP A 173 -20.74 -66.83 10.71
CA ASP A 173 -20.50 -65.40 10.70
C ASP A 173 -19.85 -65.01 9.38
N PHE A 174 -20.68 -64.54 8.46
CA PHE A 174 -20.28 -64.12 7.13
C PHE A 174 -19.48 -62.81 7.16
N GLU A 175 -19.56 -62.03 8.24
CA GLU A 175 -18.83 -60.75 8.37
C GLU A 175 -17.39 -60.93 8.88
N ALA A 176 -17.06 -62.08 9.47
CA ALA A 176 -15.70 -62.39 9.93
C ALA A 176 -14.71 -62.80 8.82
N GLU A 177 -15.09 -62.72 7.53
CA GLU A 177 -14.21 -63.09 6.42
C GLU A 177 -13.03 -62.10 6.26
N PRO A 178 -11.77 -62.58 6.33
CA PRO A 178 -10.60 -61.73 6.23
C PRO A 178 -10.38 -61.23 4.80
N TYR A 179 -9.87 -60.00 4.68
CA TYR A 179 -9.40 -59.46 3.41
C TYR A 179 -8.15 -60.23 2.95
N THR A 180 -8.14 -60.64 1.69
CA THR A 180 -7.00 -61.33 1.07
C THR A 180 -6.33 -60.40 0.07
N SER A 181 -5.01 -60.28 0.12
CA SER A 181 -4.24 -59.53 -0.87
C SER A 181 -4.09 -60.34 -2.16
N SER A 182 -4.17 -59.67 -3.32
CA SER A 182 -3.98 -60.31 -4.63
C SER A 182 -2.53 -60.63 -4.98
N GLY A 183 -1.57 -60.01 -4.30
CA GLY A 183 -0.18 -59.95 -4.78
C GLY A 183 0.01 -59.13 -6.07
N GLU A 184 -1.06 -58.66 -6.73
CA GLU A 184 -0.97 -57.73 -7.86
C GLU A 184 -0.33 -56.41 -7.42
N GLU A 185 0.80 -56.09 -8.05
CA GLU A 185 1.53 -54.85 -7.85
C GLU A 185 0.76 -53.69 -8.51
N MET A 186 0.79 -52.51 -7.87
CA MET A 186 0.08 -51.35 -8.40
C MET A 186 0.76 -50.93 -9.72
N PRO A 187 0.01 -50.76 -10.83
CA PRO A 187 0.60 -50.29 -12.08
C PRO A 187 1.22 -48.91 -11.84
N MET A 188 2.40 -48.59 -12.39
CA MET A 188 3.02 -47.27 -12.21
C MET A 188 2.27 -46.16 -12.98
N TYR A 189 2.35 -44.92 -12.51
CA TYR A 189 1.75 -43.76 -13.18
C TYR A 189 2.42 -43.45 -14.53
N PHE A 190 3.76 -43.45 -14.55
CA PHE A 190 4.53 -43.24 -15.77
C PHE A 190 4.75 -44.57 -16.51
N THR A 191 4.21 -44.69 -17.72
CA THR A 191 4.34 -45.88 -18.57
C THR A 191 5.34 -45.68 -19.70
N HIS A 192 5.56 -44.43 -20.12
CA HIS A 192 6.47 -44.06 -21.21
C HIS A 192 7.46 -42.99 -20.73
N PRO A 193 8.77 -43.12 -21.05
CA PRO A 193 9.76 -42.12 -20.65
C PRO A 193 9.44 -40.69 -21.12
N GLN A 194 8.75 -40.56 -22.27
CA GLN A 194 8.33 -39.27 -22.81
C GLN A 194 7.43 -38.49 -21.84
N GLN A 195 6.57 -39.16 -21.07
CA GLN A 195 5.67 -38.49 -20.11
C GLN A 195 6.45 -37.72 -19.04
N LEU A 196 7.59 -38.25 -18.61
CA LEU A 196 8.44 -37.57 -17.64
C LEU A 196 9.15 -36.36 -18.27
N LEU A 197 9.61 -36.51 -19.51
CA LEU A 197 10.21 -35.39 -20.27
C LEU A 197 9.19 -34.28 -20.51
N ASP A 198 7.95 -34.61 -20.86
CA ASP A 198 6.88 -33.65 -21.08
C ASP A 198 6.55 -32.89 -19.78
N VAL A 199 6.55 -33.56 -18.62
CA VAL A 199 6.40 -32.91 -17.31
C VAL A 199 7.55 -31.94 -17.04
N PHE A 200 8.80 -32.33 -17.36
CA PHE A 200 9.94 -31.42 -17.20
C PHE A 200 9.87 -30.22 -18.14
N ILE A 201 9.51 -30.42 -19.41
CA ILE A 201 9.32 -29.33 -20.37
C ILE A 201 8.23 -28.37 -19.88
N ALA A 202 7.10 -28.90 -19.41
CA ALA A 202 6.03 -28.08 -18.85
C ALA A 202 6.48 -27.28 -17.62
N LEU A 203 7.28 -27.89 -16.73
CA LEU A 203 7.86 -27.20 -15.58
C LEU A 203 8.90 -26.14 -15.99
N GLU A 204 9.71 -26.41 -17.01
CA GLU A 204 10.66 -25.45 -17.57
C GLU A 204 9.94 -24.25 -18.20
N GLU A 205 8.91 -24.51 -19.01
CA GLU A 205 8.06 -23.48 -19.60
C GLU A 205 7.35 -22.64 -18.53
N GLN A 206 6.80 -23.29 -17.49
CA GLN A 206 6.16 -22.60 -16.37
C GLN A 206 7.16 -21.74 -15.59
N ASN A 207 8.36 -22.25 -15.32
CA ASN A 207 9.41 -21.51 -14.62
C ASN A 207 9.88 -20.31 -15.47
N LEU A 208 10.06 -20.51 -16.77
CA LEU A 208 10.44 -19.42 -17.69
C LEU A 208 9.34 -18.35 -17.75
N PHE A 209 8.08 -18.77 -17.81
CA PHE A 209 6.94 -17.85 -17.76
C PHE A 209 6.89 -17.06 -16.45
N LEU A 210 7.14 -17.70 -15.30
CA LEU A 210 7.21 -17.03 -14.00
C LEU A 210 8.37 -16.03 -13.93
N ILE A 211 9.54 -16.39 -14.46
CA ILE A 211 10.70 -15.49 -14.53
C ILE A 211 10.37 -14.28 -15.40
N GLN A 212 9.80 -14.50 -16.58
CA GLN A 212 9.41 -13.41 -17.47
C GLN A 212 8.37 -12.49 -16.82
N ASN A 213 7.34 -13.06 -16.20
CA ASN A 213 6.32 -12.27 -15.49
C ASN A 213 6.92 -11.48 -14.31
N SER A 214 7.85 -12.08 -13.57
CA SER A 214 8.58 -11.39 -12.50
C SER A 214 9.39 -10.22 -13.04
N GLN A 215 10.05 -10.37 -14.19
CA GLN A 215 10.83 -9.30 -14.81
C GLN A 215 9.92 -8.18 -15.33
N GLU A 216 8.81 -8.53 -16.00
CA GLU A 216 7.83 -7.55 -16.49
C GLU A 216 7.20 -6.75 -15.34
N THR A 217 6.85 -7.42 -14.25
CA THR A 217 6.28 -6.77 -13.06
C THR A 217 7.33 -5.91 -12.32
N GLU A 218 8.59 -6.35 -12.27
CA GLU A 218 9.70 -5.56 -11.74
C GLU A 218 9.95 -4.31 -12.56
N GLN A 219 9.96 -4.42 -13.89
CA GLN A 219 10.12 -3.29 -14.80
C GLN A 219 8.97 -2.28 -14.65
N ALA A 220 7.71 -2.75 -14.62
CA ALA A 220 6.56 -1.88 -14.40
C ALA A 220 6.63 -1.15 -13.05
N LEU A 221 7.18 -1.80 -12.02
CA LEU A 221 7.38 -1.21 -10.70
C LEU A 221 8.51 -0.17 -10.72
N GLU A 222 9.58 -0.41 -11.47
CA GLU A 222 10.67 0.57 -11.65
C GLU A 222 10.21 1.81 -12.42
N ASP A 223 9.44 1.63 -13.48
CA ASP A 223 8.82 2.72 -14.25
C ASP A 223 7.90 3.56 -13.36
N LEU A 224 7.06 2.90 -12.55
CA LEU A 224 6.18 3.57 -11.59
C LEU A 224 6.98 4.34 -10.53
N LYS A 225 8.06 3.76 -10.00
CA LYS A 225 8.94 4.44 -9.05
C LYS A 225 9.58 5.69 -9.68
N THR A 226 10.00 5.60 -10.93
CA THR A 226 10.62 6.72 -11.65
C THR A 226 9.59 7.83 -11.89
N SER A 227 8.41 7.50 -12.40
CA SER A 227 7.30 8.45 -12.57
C SER A 227 6.89 9.11 -11.24
N TYR A 228 6.86 8.35 -10.15
CA TYR A 228 6.60 8.88 -8.82
C TYR A 228 7.67 9.87 -8.37
N ARG A 229 8.96 9.54 -8.55
CA ARG A 229 10.08 10.43 -8.21
C ARG A 229 10.03 11.74 -9.00
N GLU A 230 9.75 11.68 -10.29
CA GLU A 230 9.60 12.86 -11.14
C GLU A 230 8.39 13.71 -10.73
N THR A 231 7.25 13.07 -10.48
CA THR A 231 6.03 13.76 -10.03
C THR A 231 6.25 14.44 -8.69
N ARG A 232 6.89 13.74 -7.74
CA ARG A 232 7.25 14.31 -6.44
C ARG A 232 8.17 15.51 -6.59
N LYS A 233 9.24 15.40 -7.38
CA LYS A 233 10.16 16.51 -7.66
C LYS A 233 9.42 17.73 -8.25
N ARG A 234 8.50 17.52 -9.20
CA ARG A 234 7.69 18.60 -9.79
C ARG A 234 6.74 19.23 -8.76
N MET A 235 6.14 18.43 -7.89
CA MET A 235 5.27 18.91 -6.82
C MET A 235 6.05 19.70 -5.77
N ASP A 236 7.23 19.22 -5.37
CA ASP A 236 8.12 19.90 -4.43
C ASP A 236 8.55 21.26 -5.00
N GLN A 237 8.97 21.33 -6.28
CA GLN A 237 9.30 22.58 -6.96
C GLN A 237 8.13 23.58 -7.03
N LYS A 238 6.91 23.09 -7.28
CA LYS A 238 5.71 23.95 -7.25
C LYS A 238 5.44 24.46 -5.84
N THR A 239 5.65 23.62 -4.83
CA THR A 239 5.43 23.97 -3.43
C THR A 239 6.43 25.05 -3.00
N THR A 240 7.72 24.89 -3.31
CA THR A 240 8.73 25.91 -3.01
C THR A 240 8.44 27.22 -3.72
N SER A 241 8.04 27.19 -5.00
CA SER A 241 7.64 28.41 -5.72
C SER A 241 6.41 29.09 -5.12
N LEU A 242 5.41 28.32 -4.66
CA LEU A 242 4.25 28.88 -3.96
C LEU A 242 4.64 29.49 -2.60
N GLU A 243 5.56 28.85 -1.87
CA GLU A 243 6.09 29.38 -0.61
C GLU A 243 6.84 30.70 -0.82
N GLU A 244 7.69 30.79 -1.84
CA GLU A 244 8.37 32.03 -2.24
C GLU A 244 7.37 33.14 -2.58
N ASN A 245 6.36 32.82 -3.41
CA ASN A 245 5.30 33.77 -3.75
C ASN A 245 4.53 34.26 -2.51
N ILE A 246 4.27 33.38 -1.54
CA ILE A 246 3.62 33.77 -0.27
C ILE A 246 4.52 34.72 0.52
N VAL A 247 5.82 34.48 0.58
CA VAL A 247 6.78 35.37 1.26
C VAL A 247 6.81 36.74 0.57
N ASP A 248 6.86 36.77 -0.75
CA ASP A 248 6.86 38.01 -1.54
C ASP A 248 5.56 38.81 -1.35
N LEU A 249 4.40 38.15 -1.43
CA LEU A 249 3.11 38.80 -1.19
C LEU A 249 3.00 39.34 0.23
N LYS A 250 3.49 38.60 1.24
CA LYS A 250 3.54 39.09 2.63
C LYS A 250 4.44 40.33 2.76
N SER A 251 5.57 40.34 2.07
CA SER A 251 6.48 41.50 2.03
C SER A 251 5.81 42.71 1.39
N GLN A 252 5.12 42.52 0.26
CA GLN A 252 4.34 43.57 -0.42
C GLN A 252 3.22 44.11 0.47
N ILE A 253 2.46 43.24 1.14
CA ILE A 253 1.41 43.65 2.09
C ILE A 253 2.00 44.50 3.21
N SER A 254 3.11 44.07 3.82
CA SER A 254 3.80 44.85 4.87
C SER A 254 4.27 46.22 4.35
N GLY A 255 4.79 46.28 3.11
CA GLY A 255 5.17 47.52 2.45
C GLY A 255 3.99 48.46 2.24
N GLU A 256 2.85 47.95 1.76
CA GLU A 256 1.62 48.73 1.56
C GLU A 256 0.99 49.16 2.89
N GLU A 257 1.01 48.32 3.92
CA GLU A 257 0.56 48.68 5.27
C GLU A 257 1.41 49.81 5.86
N SER A 258 2.73 49.78 5.66
CA SER A 258 3.63 50.87 6.06
C SER A 258 3.32 52.18 5.32
N LYS A 259 3.10 52.13 3.99
CA LYS A 259 2.68 53.30 3.21
C LYS A 259 1.34 53.84 3.68
N LYS A 260 0.34 52.97 3.90
CA LYS A 260 -0.96 53.33 4.46
C LYS A 260 -0.81 54.03 5.80
N ALA A 261 0.01 53.50 6.70
CA ALA A 261 0.29 54.10 8.00
C ALA A 261 0.98 55.48 7.88
N GLN A 262 1.92 55.64 6.94
CA GLN A 262 2.56 56.92 6.65
C GLN A 262 1.56 57.95 6.11
N LEU A 263 0.70 57.55 5.16
CA LEU A 263 -0.31 58.42 4.58
C LEU A 263 -1.34 58.84 5.64
N ALA A 264 -1.82 57.90 6.45
CA ALA A 264 -2.73 58.17 7.55
C ALA A 264 -2.12 59.20 8.55
N ARG A 265 -0.84 59.07 8.88
CA ARG A 265 -0.12 60.07 9.71
C ARG A 265 -0.04 61.44 9.05
N ARG A 266 0.19 61.52 7.73
CA ARG A 266 0.22 62.79 6.99
C ARG A 266 -1.15 63.46 6.95
N ILE A 267 -2.21 62.67 6.69
CA ILE A 267 -3.59 63.16 6.69
C ILE A 267 -3.94 63.67 8.09
N ALA A 268 -3.64 62.92 9.15
CA ALA A 268 -3.89 63.36 10.53
C ALA A 268 -3.17 64.69 10.88
N LYS A 269 -1.95 64.92 10.35
CA LYS A 269 -1.21 66.18 10.55
C LYS A 269 -1.72 67.34 9.69
N SER A 270 -2.21 67.06 8.48
CA SER A 270 -2.62 68.08 7.49
C SER A 270 -4.09 68.49 7.62
N ALA A 271 -4.97 67.54 7.92
CA ALA A 271 -6.42 67.74 7.91
C ALA A 271 -6.87 68.76 8.97
N GLY A 272 -6.32 68.72 10.19
CA GLY A 272 -6.76 69.60 11.27
C GLY A 272 -6.56 71.08 10.97
N HIS A 273 -5.38 71.49 10.48
CA HIS A 273 -5.07 72.92 10.40
C HIS A 273 -5.49 73.59 9.09
N THR A 274 -5.64 72.81 8.02
CA THR A 274 -5.95 73.34 6.68
C THR A 274 -7.46 73.39 6.45
N GLN A 275 -8.18 72.36 6.91
CA GLN A 275 -9.62 72.26 6.73
C GLN A 275 -10.38 73.26 7.59
N GLU A 276 -10.02 73.41 8.88
CA GLU A 276 -10.63 74.41 9.76
C GLU A 276 -10.46 75.85 9.24
N LYS A 277 -9.29 76.18 8.68
CA LYS A 277 -9.05 77.51 8.09
C LYS A 277 -9.84 77.74 6.82
N GLN A 278 -9.98 76.72 5.96
CA GLN A 278 -10.76 76.82 4.73
C GLN A 278 -12.27 76.91 5.03
N GLU A 279 -12.77 76.14 6.00
CA GLU A 279 -14.17 76.22 6.46
C GLU A 279 -14.48 77.60 7.06
N ALA A 280 -13.60 78.13 7.91
CA ALA A 280 -13.75 79.48 8.46
C ALA A 280 -13.75 80.57 7.37
N LEU A 281 -12.88 80.43 6.36
CA LEU A 281 -12.83 81.37 5.23
C LEU A 281 -14.10 81.30 4.37
N LEU A 282 -14.59 80.09 4.07
CA LEU A 282 -15.83 79.88 3.31
C LEU A 282 -17.04 80.44 4.04
N GLN A 283 -17.08 80.29 5.37
CA GLN A 283 -18.13 80.84 6.21
C GLN A 283 -18.10 82.38 6.20
N SER A 284 -16.93 82.98 6.41
CA SER A 284 -16.73 84.44 6.28
C SER A 284 -17.15 84.97 4.91
N LEU A 285 -16.85 84.25 3.83
CA LEU A 285 -17.24 84.64 2.48
C LEU A 285 -18.76 84.53 2.30
N GLY A 286 -19.38 83.44 2.79
CA GLY A 286 -20.82 83.25 2.78
C GLY A 286 -21.58 84.35 3.52
N ASP A 287 -21.11 84.74 4.70
CA ASP A 287 -21.69 85.84 5.48
C ASP A 287 -21.64 87.17 4.74
N LYS A 288 -20.53 87.43 4.03
CA LYS A 288 -20.35 88.67 3.26
C LYS A 288 -21.23 88.70 2.00
N VAL A 289 -21.38 87.56 1.32
CA VAL A 289 -22.33 87.44 0.19
C VAL A 289 -23.76 87.62 0.68
N LYS A 290 -24.11 87.06 1.84
CA LYS A 290 -25.43 87.23 2.47
C LYS A 290 -25.72 88.70 2.81
N GLU A 291 -24.73 89.44 3.31
CA GLU A 291 -24.83 90.87 3.56
C GLU A 291 -25.13 91.65 2.26
N VAL A 292 -24.42 91.35 1.17
CA VAL A 292 -24.65 92.01 -0.12
C VAL A 292 -26.02 91.65 -0.69
N TYR A 293 -26.43 90.39 -0.61
CA TYR A 293 -27.74 89.90 -1.05
C TYR A 293 -28.90 90.64 -0.36
N GLN A 294 -28.81 90.82 0.96
CA GLN A 294 -29.78 91.61 1.73
C GLN A 294 -29.78 93.09 1.32
N ARG A 295 -28.60 93.71 1.14
CA ARG A 295 -28.50 95.12 0.72
C ARG A 295 -29.08 95.37 -0.67
N CYS A 296 -29.04 94.37 -1.55
CA CYS A 296 -29.63 94.43 -2.89
C CYS A 296 -31.16 94.26 -2.90
N GLY A 297 -31.79 94.01 -1.74
CA GLY A 297 -33.24 93.97 -1.59
C GLY A 297 -33.86 92.58 -1.67
N PHE A 298 -33.05 91.52 -1.70
CA PHE A 298 -33.54 90.14 -1.70
C PHE A 298 -33.81 89.62 -0.28
N ASP A 299 -34.81 88.76 -0.13
CA ASP A 299 -35.13 88.14 1.16
C ASP A 299 -34.18 86.96 1.47
N SER A 300 -33.35 87.15 2.49
CA SER A 300 -32.41 86.13 2.96
C SER A 300 -33.03 85.05 3.87
N SER A 301 -34.34 85.10 4.13
CA SER A 301 -35.06 84.21 5.05
C SER A 301 -34.98 82.73 4.66
N SER A 302 -34.79 82.42 3.37
CA SER A 302 -34.74 81.05 2.84
C SER A 302 -33.36 80.36 2.95
N ASN A 303 -32.36 81.01 3.58
CA ASN A 303 -30.95 80.54 3.58
C ASN A 303 -30.48 79.98 2.22
N PRO A 304 -30.61 80.75 1.12
CA PRO A 304 -30.12 80.31 -0.18
C PRO A 304 -28.62 80.01 -0.14
N SER A 305 -28.19 79.03 -0.94
CA SER A 305 -26.77 78.69 -1.11
C SER A 305 -25.97 79.93 -1.55
N THR A 306 -24.72 80.07 -1.11
CA THR A 306 -23.83 81.18 -1.51
C THR A 306 -23.74 81.31 -3.04
N LEU A 307 -23.72 80.18 -3.77
CA LEU A 307 -23.72 80.20 -5.24
C LEU A 307 -25.04 80.74 -5.80
N PHE A 308 -26.18 80.38 -5.21
CA PHE A 308 -27.49 80.88 -5.64
C PHE A 308 -27.62 82.38 -5.39
N MET A 309 -27.20 82.86 -4.21
CA MET A 309 -27.16 84.30 -3.91
C MET A 309 -26.31 85.08 -4.91
N LEU A 310 -25.17 84.51 -5.34
CA LEU A 310 -24.31 85.15 -6.34
C LEU A 310 -24.95 85.18 -7.73
N SER A 311 -25.59 84.09 -8.17
CA SER A 311 -26.28 84.06 -9.47
C SER A 311 -27.44 85.05 -9.55
N ASP A 312 -28.23 85.21 -8.49
CA ASP A 312 -29.30 86.21 -8.42
C ASP A 312 -28.73 87.64 -8.44
N LEU A 313 -27.62 87.88 -7.72
CA LEU A 313 -26.93 89.18 -7.73
C LEU A 313 -26.36 89.51 -9.11
N GLU A 314 -25.82 88.52 -9.81
CA GLU A 314 -25.32 88.66 -11.19
C GLU A 314 -26.46 89.02 -12.14
N ALA A 315 -27.59 88.31 -12.09
CA ALA A 315 -28.76 88.61 -12.91
C ALA A 315 -29.30 90.02 -12.67
N GLN A 316 -29.43 90.45 -11.41
CA GLN A 316 -29.87 91.81 -11.08
C GLN A 316 -28.87 92.86 -11.58
N LEU A 317 -27.57 92.57 -11.51
CA LEU A 317 -26.54 93.47 -12.00
C LEU A 317 -26.61 93.60 -13.53
N GLU A 318 -26.82 92.51 -14.26
CA GLU A 318 -27.03 92.52 -15.71
C GLU A 318 -28.28 93.32 -16.12
N ASP A 319 -29.39 93.17 -15.38
CA ASP A 319 -30.61 93.95 -15.62
C ASP A 319 -30.38 95.45 -15.39
N LEU A 320 -29.67 95.81 -14.31
CA LEU A 320 -29.33 97.21 -14.01
C LEU A 320 -28.38 97.82 -15.03
N LEU A 321 -27.41 97.05 -15.53
CA LEU A 321 -26.51 97.49 -16.60
C LEU A 321 -27.28 97.66 -17.92
N SER A 322 -28.14 96.72 -18.29
CA SER A 322 -28.99 96.82 -19.49
C SER A 322 -29.92 98.05 -19.42
N ALA A 323 -30.50 98.33 -18.25
CA ALA A 323 -31.31 99.52 -18.03
C ALA A 323 -30.49 100.82 -18.12
N LEU A 324 -29.22 100.80 -17.71
CA LEU A 324 -28.31 101.94 -17.79
C LEU A 324 -27.89 102.23 -19.24
N GLU A 325 -27.72 101.20 -20.08
CA GLU A 325 -27.44 101.36 -21.52
C GLU A 325 -28.59 102.01 -22.29
N LEU A 326 -29.85 101.81 -21.87
CA LEU A 326 -31.02 102.45 -22.49
C LEU A 326 -31.16 103.96 -22.15
N MET A 327 -30.44 104.46 -21.14
CA MET A 327 -30.55 105.85 -20.71
C MET A 327 -29.65 106.80 -21.54
N PRO A 328 -30.02 108.08 -21.71
CA PRO A 328 -29.18 109.05 -22.42
C PRO A 328 -27.78 109.19 -21.79
N GLU A 329 -26.72 109.02 -22.58
CA GLU A 329 -25.33 109.04 -22.10
C GLU A 329 -24.95 110.32 -21.33
N ASP A 330 -25.48 111.47 -21.73
CA ASP A 330 -25.19 112.76 -21.07
C ASP A 330 -25.76 112.84 -19.65
N TYR A 331 -26.88 112.16 -19.41
CA TYR A 331 -27.48 112.07 -18.08
C TYR A 331 -26.66 111.10 -17.20
N VAL A 332 -26.31 109.93 -17.74
CA VAL A 332 -25.49 108.92 -17.06
C VAL A 332 -24.13 109.51 -16.64
N LYS A 333 -23.41 110.17 -17.56
CA LYS A 333 -22.10 110.80 -17.29
C LYS A 333 -22.17 111.90 -16.21
N LYS A 334 -23.28 112.65 -16.13
CA LYS A 334 -23.49 113.66 -15.08
C LYS A 334 -23.70 113.00 -13.71
N VAL A 335 -24.60 112.02 -13.64
CA VAL A 335 -24.90 111.29 -12.39
C VAL A 335 -23.69 110.50 -11.91
N GLU A 336 -22.92 109.90 -12.82
CA GLU A 336 -21.67 109.21 -12.51
C GLU A 336 -20.64 110.17 -11.91
N LYS A 337 -20.40 111.33 -12.55
CA LYS A 337 -19.50 112.37 -12.00
C LYS A 337 -19.94 112.84 -10.61
N GLU A 338 -21.24 112.98 -10.37
CA GLU A 338 -21.77 113.34 -9.04
C GLU A 338 -21.59 112.24 -8.00
N LYS A 339 -21.90 110.98 -8.34
CA LYS A 339 -21.69 109.83 -7.43
C LYS A 339 -20.21 109.62 -7.15
N GLU A 340 -19.35 109.72 -8.16
CA GLU A 340 -17.91 109.61 -8.01
C GLU A 340 -17.35 110.76 -7.16
N LYS A 341 -17.83 111.99 -7.35
CA LYS A 341 -17.49 113.14 -6.48
C LYS A 341 -17.91 112.87 -5.02
N LYS A 342 -19.13 112.38 -4.78
CA LYS A 342 -19.60 111.99 -3.42
C LYS A 342 -18.77 110.87 -2.82
N ARG A 343 -18.40 109.85 -3.59
CA ARG A 343 -17.57 108.73 -3.12
C ARG A 343 -16.17 109.21 -2.74
N ARG A 344 -15.56 110.08 -3.54
CA ARG A 344 -14.26 110.71 -3.22
C ARG A 344 -14.34 111.56 -1.96
N GLU A 345 -15.41 112.33 -1.80
CA GLU A 345 -15.64 113.15 -0.62
C GLU A 345 -15.82 112.29 0.63
N LEU A 346 -16.65 111.24 0.58
CA LEU A 346 -16.82 110.29 1.68
C LEU A 346 -15.50 109.61 2.06
N LYS A 347 -14.70 109.18 1.08
CA LYS A 347 -13.38 108.58 1.35
C LYS A 347 -12.41 109.58 1.98
N ARG A 348 -12.45 110.86 1.57
CA ARG A 348 -11.66 111.93 2.20
C ARG A 348 -12.10 112.16 3.64
N ILE A 349 -13.40 112.24 3.89
CA ILE A 349 -13.97 112.39 5.24
C ILE A 349 -13.60 111.20 6.11
N GLU A 350 -13.73 109.97 5.62
CA GLU A 350 -13.37 108.75 6.36
C GLU A 350 -11.88 108.69 6.67
N GLN A 351 -11.02 109.05 5.71
CA GLN A 351 -9.58 109.15 5.94
C GLN A 351 -9.22 110.24 6.96
N GLN A 352 -9.85 111.41 6.86
CA GLN A 352 -9.66 112.51 7.80
C GLN A 352 -10.14 112.11 9.20
N ALA A 353 -11.31 111.49 9.32
CA ALA A 353 -11.85 110.98 10.58
C ALA A 353 -10.97 109.87 11.19
N ALA A 354 -10.43 108.95 10.38
CA ALA A 354 -9.50 107.93 10.85
C ALA A 354 -8.17 108.52 11.34
N GLN A 355 -7.67 109.58 10.69
CA GLN A 355 -6.49 110.33 11.13
C GLN A 355 -6.77 111.11 12.42
N GLU A 356 -7.91 111.81 12.49
CA GLU A 356 -8.35 112.54 13.68
C GLU A 356 -8.59 111.59 14.86
N ALA A 357 -9.17 110.42 14.65
CA ALA A 357 -9.36 109.40 15.69
C ALA A 357 -8.00 108.88 16.23
N LYS A 358 -7.06 108.57 15.34
CA LYS A 358 -5.69 108.19 15.74
C LYS A 358 -4.98 109.32 16.48
N GLN A 359 -5.17 110.57 16.06
CA GLN A 359 -4.57 111.73 16.72
C GLN A 359 -5.24 112.02 18.07
N ALA A 360 -6.55 111.88 18.17
CA ALA A 360 -7.31 111.99 19.41
C ALA A 360 -6.93 110.90 20.42
N GLU A 361 -6.71 109.66 19.96
CA GLU A 361 -6.21 108.57 20.80
C GLU A 361 -4.81 108.90 21.35
N LYS A 362 -3.89 109.38 20.51
CA LYS A 362 -2.57 109.86 20.92
C LYS A 362 -2.66 111.02 21.91
N ASN A 363 -3.52 112.01 21.65
CA ASN A 363 -3.73 113.16 22.53
C ASN A 363 -4.34 112.73 23.87
N LYS A 364 -5.31 111.81 23.87
CA LYS A 364 -5.93 111.27 25.09
C LYS A 364 -4.91 110.50 25.92
N LEU A 365 -4.06 109.69 25.28
CA LEU A 365 -2.96 108.99 25.94
C LEU A 365 -1.91 109.96 26.49
N ALA A 366 -1.60 111.04 25.78
CA ALA A 366 -0.68 112.08 26.22
C ALA A 366 -1.23 112.90 27.40
N VAL A 367 -2.51 113.29 27.36
CA VAL A 367 -3.19 113.99 28.47
C VAL A 367 -3.31 113.08 29.69
N ALA A 368 -3.68 111.81 29.51
CA ALA A 368 -3.68 110.83 30.59
C ALA A 368 -2.29 110.66 31.21
N ARG A 369 -1.23 110.66 30.39
CA ARG A 369 0.16 110.65 30.86
C ARG A 369 0.55 111.94 31.60
N ALA A 370 0.04 113.10 31.19
CA ALA A 370 0.33 114.39 31.82
C ALA A 370 -0.45 114.61 33.14
N MET A 371 -1.65 114.03 33.27
CA MET A 371 -2.48 114.05 34.48
C MET A 371 -1.98 113.08 35.56
N GLN A 372 -1.11 112.13 35.21
CA GLN A 372 -0.46 111.27 36.19
C GLN A 372 0.44 112.14 37.09
N PRO A 373 0.31 112.04 38.43
CA PRO A 373 1.17 112.78 39.34
C PRO A 373 2.64 112.44 39.05
N PRO A 374 3.55 113.42 39.05
CA PRO A 374 4.96 113.17 38.78
C PRO A 374 5.48 112.03 39.66
N PRO A 375 6.17 111.02 39.10
CA PRO A 375 6.66 109.90 39.90
C PRO A 375 7.57 110.44 41.00
N LYS A 376 7.20 110.17 42.25
CA LYS A 376 8.04 110.50 43.41
C LYS A 376 9.32 109.68 43.33
N ARG A 377 10.47 110.35 43.19
CA ARG A 377 11.78 109.71 43.18
C ARG A 377 12.04 109.07 44.55
N VAL A 378 11.99 107.74 44.62
CA VAL A 378 12.47 106.98 45.78
C VAL A 378 13.90 106.50 45.48
N GLY A 379 14.88 107.00 46.23
CA GLY A 379 16.29 106.62 46.11
C GLY A 379 17.23 107.76 45.71
N ARG A 380 18.54 107.51 45.84
CA ARG A 380 19.61 108.48 45.55
C ARG A 380 19.66 108.76 44.04
N GLN A 381 19.78 110.03 43.67
CA GLN A 381 19.93 110.44 42.27
C GLN A 381 21.13 109.73 41.64
N VAL A 382 20.88 108.90 40.62
CA VAL A 382 21.94 108.26 39.85
C VAL A 382 22.67 109.37 39.10
N MET A 383 23.89 109.67 39.52
CA MET A 383 24.78 110.55 38.78
C MET A 383 25.03 109.91 37.42
N TYR A 384 24.73 110.63 36.34
CA TYR A 384 25.13 110.20 35.01
C TYR A 384 26.64 109.99 35.04
N ARG A 385 27.05 108.73 34.87
CA ARG A 385 28.45 108.40 34.62
C ARG A 385 28.81 109.02 33.28
N SER A 386 29.99 109.61 33.18
CA SER A 386 30.52 110.13 31.93
C SER A 386 30.33 109.07 30.85
N GLN A 387 29.64 109.42 29.75
CA GLN A 387 29.54 108.52 28.62
C GLN A 387 30.97 108.26 28.12
N PRO A 388 31.39 107.00 27.93
CA PRO A 388 32.70 106.71 27.36
C PRO A 388 32.83 107.42 26.01
N VAL A 389 34.00 107.99 25.75
CA VAL A 389 34.32 108.67 24.50
C VAL A 389 34.01 107.72 23.35
N ARG A 390 32.94 107.98 22.60
CA ARG A 390 32.62 107.23 21.39
C ARG A 390 33.77 107.44 20.41
N ARG A 391 34.59 106.40 20.20
CA ARG A 391 35.45 106.34 19.01
C ARG A 391 34.54 106.54 17.81
N LYS A 392 34.80 107.58 17.02
CA LYS A 392 34.17 107.76 15.70
C LYS A 392 34.61 106.57 14.84
N VAL A 393 33.82 105.50 14.84
CA VAL A 393 33.81 104.58 13.70
C VAL A 393 33.20 105.41 12.59
N LYS A 394 33.99 105.67 11.55
CA LYS A 394 33.50 106.19 10.29
C LYS A 394 32.56 105.10 9.76
N GLN A 395 31.25 105.27 9.99
CA GLN A 395 30.27 104.54 9.22
C GLN A 395 30.46 105.04 7.80
N GLU A 396 31.01 104.18 6.95
CA GLU A 396 30.80 104.35 5.51
C GLU A 396 29.30 104.37 5.33
N ALA A 397 28.78 105.52 4.89
CA ALA A 397 27.43 105.58 4.40
C ALA A 397 27.37 104.57 3.25
N LYS A 398 26.68 103.46 3.48
CA LYS A 398 26.09 102.73 2.35
C LYS A 398 25.12 103.73 1.73
N THR A 399 25.58 104.41 0.69
CA THR A 399 24.69 105.01 -0.30
C THR A 399 23.99 103.82 -0.94
N GLU A 400 22.82 103.47 -0.41
CA GLU A 400 21.81 102.72 -1.16
C GLU A 400 21.61 103.51 -2.45
N THR A 401 22.05 102.95 -3.58
CA THR A 401 21.82 103.54 -4.89
C THR A 401 20.32 103.57 -5.15
N GLN A 402 19.85 104.60 -5.86
CA GLN A 402 18.44 104.77 -6.24
C GLN A 402 17.86 103.49 -6.90
N GLU A 403 18.71 102.69 -7.54
CA GLU A 403 18.39 101.40 -8.16
C GLU A 403 17.92 100.34 -7.13
N GLU A 404 18.52 100.27 -5.94
CA GLU A 404 18.12 99.30 -4.89
C GLU A 404 16.74 99.64 -4.29
N LEU A 405 16.39 100.93 -4.23
CA LEU A 405 15.07 101.40 -3.79
C LEU A 405 13.97 101.16 -4.82
N ASP A 406 14.32 101.15 -6.12
CA ASP A 406 13.37 100.89 -7.19
C ASP A 406 13.12 99.37 -7.36
N GLU A 407 14.10 98.51 -7.08
CA GLU A 407 13.88 97.06 -7.01
C GLU A 407 12.95 96.67 -5.86
N LEU A 408 13.08 97.28 -4.67
CA LEU A 408 12.20 96.97 -3.53
C LEU A 408 10.73 97.36 -3.79
N LYS A 409 10.48 98.41 -4.57
CA LYS A 409 9.11 98.82 -4.95
C LYS A 409 8.48 97.92 -6.02
N PHE A 410 9.27 97.07 -6.68
CA PHE A 410 8.75 96.14 -7.67
C PHE A 410 8.22 94.84 -7.05
N PHE A 411 8.61 94.53 -5.80
CA PHE A 411 8.25 93.29 -5.10
C PHE A 411 7.28 93.47 -3.91
N THR A 412 6.76 94.67 -3.67
CA THR A 412 5.64 94.98 -2.75
C THR A 412 4.60 95.82 -3.44
#